data_AF-A0A4Q2VP95-F1
#
_entry.id   AF-A0A4Q2VP95-F1
#
_cell.length_a   1.000
_cell.length_b   1.000
_cell.length_c   1.000
_cell.angle_alpha   90.00
_cell.angle_beta   90.00
_cell.angle_gamma   90.00
#
_symmetry.space_group_name_H-M   'P 1'
#
loop_
_entity.id
_entity.type
_entity.pdbx_description
1 polymer ?
#
loop_
_entity_poly.entity_id
_entity_poly.type
_entity_poly.pdbx_seq_one_letter_code
_entity_poly.pdbx_strand_id
1 'polypeptide(L)'
;TVTKIEKPKLVTASAAPAPALHERLYYAPKELPDHFKPMYESALKDPKSSKFLMTAWAGDHTKNEPGTIIDDFPSVTNSHIIKGVSVWVNNKAANNYIVAYQLDFTDKPSIFRSHDGKPGNPPNSTQRTFAVTNVGDRITSVQITAGKFPDFPVKVVSSITLTTAKGQSAKLGMDGQPDQSDTLWTDAPVANYSLKGFWAESGSAFDRLGVFYGLDE
;
A
#
# COMPACT_ATOMS: atom_id res chain seq x y z
N THR A 1 19.97 53.59 20.47
CA THR A 1 18.92 53.06 19.58
C THR A 1 19.29 51.63 19.26
N VAL A 2 18.61 50.64 19.84
CA VAL A 2 18.97 49.22 19.70
C VAL A 2 18.09 48.59 18.61
N THR A 3 18.70 48.22 17.50
CA THR A 3 18.05 47.55 16.37
C THR A 3 17.69 46.13 16.79
N LYS A 4 16.40 45.81 16.82
CA LYS A 4 15.89 44.48 17.17
C LYS A 4 16.10 43.55 15.96
N ILE A 5 17.02 42.59 16.07
CA ILE A 5 17.20 41.54 15.08
C ILE A 5 15.99 40.60 15.20
N GLU A 6 15.11 40.59 14.21
CA GLU A 6 14.04 39.58 14.11
C GLU A 6 14.68 38.20 13.92
N LYS A 7 14.42 37.29 14.85
CA LYS A 7 14.74 35.86 14.66
C LYS A 7 13.98 35.36 13.42
N PRO A 8 14.62 34.62 12.50
CA PRO A 8 13.88 33.95 11.44
C PRO A 8 12.82 33.05 12.07
N LYS A 9 11.57 33.26 11.67
CA LYS A 9 10.46 32.36 12.03
C LYS A 9 10.88 30.95 11.62
N LEU A 10 10.89 30.05 12.60
CA LEU A 10 10.98 28.62 12.36
C LEU A 10 9.82 28.28 11.41
N VAL A 11 10.12 27.96 10.16
CA VAL A 11 9.17 27.34 9.25
C VAL A 11 9.00 25.93 9.79
N THR A 12 8.07 25.77 10.74
CA THR A 12 7.60 24.45 11.17
C THR A 12 7.13 23.73 9.92
N ALA A 13 7.75 22.58 9.66
CA ALA A 13 7.45 21.69 8.55
C ALA A 13 5.95 21.69 8.27
N SER A 14 5.62 21.99 7.01
CA SER A 14 4.29 21.96 6.41
C SER A 14 3.37 21.01 7.18
N ALA A 15 2.42 21.58 7.91
CA ALA A 15 1.36 20.82 8.53
C ALA A 15 0.78 19.92 7.43
N ALA A 16 0.92 18.61 7.60
CA ALA A 16 0.14 17.66 6.84
C ALA A 16 -1.32 18.14 6.92
N PRO A 17 -2.04 18.26 5.79
CA PRO A 17 -3.39 18.76 5.80
C PRO A 17 -4.18 18.05 6.90
N ALA A 18 -4.91 18.83 7.71
CA ALA A 18 -5.75 18.30 8.76
C ALA A 18 -6.56 17.12 8.20
N PRO A 19 -6.68 15.99 8.92
CA PRO A 19 -7.33 14.81 8.38
C PRO A 19 -8.75 15.20 8.00
N ALA A 20 -8.99 15.37 6.70
CA ALA A 20 -10.33 15.52 6.19
C ALA A 20 -11.10 14.31 6.72
N LEU A 21 -12.28 14.55 7.30
CA LEU A 21 -13.14 13.51 7.84
C LEU A 21 -13.00 12.26 6.98
N HIS A 22 -12.38 11.24 7.57
CA HIS A 22 -12.03 9.98 6.95
C HIS A 22 -13.33 9.32 6.48
N GLU A 23 -13.79 9.69 5.27
CA GLU A 23 -14.89 9.01 4.61
C GLU A 23 -14.48 7.54 4.56
N ARG A 24 -15.29 6.75 5.24
CA ARG A 24 -14.97 5.43 5.78
C ARG A 24 -14.64 4.45 4.66
N LEU A 25 -13.38 4.42 4.21
CA LEU A 25 -12.83 3.37 3.36
C LEU A 25 -13.61 3.22 2.02
N TYR A 26 -13.03 2.51 1.06
CA TYR A 26 -13.69 2.11 -0.19
C TYR A 26 -14.00 3.22 -1.20
N TYR A 27 -13.18 3.30 -2.24
CA TYR A 27 -13.77 3.52 -3.56
C TYR A 27 -14.16 2.15 -4.14
N ALA A 28 -15.48 1.97 -4.31
CA ALA A 28 -16.17 0.93 -5.08
C ALA A 28 -16.21 -0.53 -4.57
N PRO A 29 -16.72 -0.86 -3.38
CA PRO A 29 -16.83 -2.25 -2.92
C PRO A 29 -17.60 -3.22 -3.84
N LYS A 30 -18.42 -2.69 -4.76
CA LYS A 30 -19.09 -3.46 -5.82
C LYS A 30 -18.13 -4.10 -6.83
N GLU A 31 -16.91 -3.58 -6.92
CA GLU A 31 -15.85 -4.04 -7.82
C GLU A 31 -14.81 -4.91 -7.12
N LEU A 32 -14.97 -5.19 -5.82
CA LEU A 32 -14.15 -6.19 -5.14
C LEU A 32 -14.39 -7.57 -5.75
N PRO A 33 -13.32 -8.35 -6.01
CA PRO A 33 -13.46 -9.75 -6.34
C PRO A 33 -14.38 -10.51 -5.36
N ASP A 34 -15.21 -11.42 -5.88
CA ASP A 34 -16.27 -12.09 -5.10
C ASP A 34 -15.76 -12.77 -3.83
N HIS A 35 -14.58 -13.38 -3.88
CA HIS A 35 -13.97 -14.06 -2.75
C HIS A 35 -13.62 -13.13 -1.57
N PHE A 36 -13.47 -11.81 -1.81
CA PHE A 36 -13.20 -10.84 -0.74
C PHE A 36 -14.46 -10.18 -0.15
N LYS A 37 -15.61 -10.27 -0.83
CA LYS A 37 -16.87 -9.61 -0.41
C LYS A 37 -17.33 -10.02 1.00
N PRO A 38 -17.30 -11.30 1.41
CA PRO A 38 -17.76 -11.69 2.75
C PRO A 38 -16.96 -11.04 3.88
N MET A 39 -15.64 -10.90 3.69
CA MET A 39 -14.76 -10.27 4.68
C MET A 39 -15.02 -8.77 4.79
N TYR A 40 -15.18 -8.12 3.64
CA TYR A 40 -15.57 -6.72 3.59
C TYR A 40 -16.89 -6.47 4.33
N GLU A 41 -17.92 -7.28 4.05
CA GLU A 41 -19.22 -7.17 4.71
C GLU A 41 -19.16 -7.45 6.22
N SER A 42 -18.33 -8.42 6.65
CA SER A 42 -18.07 -8.66 8.07
C SER A 42 -17.46 -7.43 8.73
N ALA A 43 -16.46 -6.82 8.09
CA ALA A 43 -15.77 -5.64 8.60
C ALA A 43 -16.67 -4.40 8.68
N LEU A 44 -17.66 -4.27 7.79
CA LEU A 44 -18.64 -3.18 7.86
C LEU A 44 -19.57 -3.27 9.08
N LYS A 45 -19.93 -4.49 9.50
CA LYS A 45 -20.89 -4.70 10.58
C LYS A 45 -20.31 -4.34 11.94
N ASP A 46 -19.05 -4.72 12.17
CA ASP A 46 -18.30 -4.30 13.35
C ASP A 46 -16.79 -4.32 13.04
N PRO A 47 -16.22 -3.15 12.69
CA PRO A 47 -14.79 -3.03 12.38
C PRO A 47 -13.89 -3.33 13.57
N LYS A 48 -14.40 -3.28 14.81
CA LYS A 48 -13.59 -3.51 16.02
C LYS A 48 -13.52 -4.98 16.40
N SER A 49 -14.56 -5.77 16.08
CA SER A 49 -14.58 -7.21 16.34
C SER A 49 -14.13 -8.06 15.16
N SER A 50 -14.02 -7.46 13.97
CA SER A 50 -13.49 -8.17 12.82
C SER A 50 -12.03 -8.57 13.05
N LYS A 51 -11.62 -9.71 12.49
CA LYS A 51 -10.23 -10.16 12.55
C LYS A 51 -9.37 -9.52 11.47
N PHE A 52 -10.00 -9.19 10.35
CA PHE A 52 -9.39 -8.57 9.19
C PHE A 52 -10.30 -7.48 8.61
N LEU A 53 -9.66 -6.48 8.01
CA LEU A 53 -10.29 -5.43 7.23
C LEU A 53 -9.52 -5.32 5.92
N MET A 54 -10.24 -5.48 4.81
CA MET A 54 -9.70 -5.17 3.49
C MET A 54 -10.03 -3.72 3.15
N THR A 55 -9.07 -3.00 2.59
CA THR A 55 -9.30 -1.62 2.16
C THR A 55 -8.84 -1.39 0.73
N ALA A 56 -9.37 -0.29 0.18
CA ALA A 56 -9.40 0.18 -1.21
C ALA A 56 -8.16 -0.11 -2.08
N TRP A 57 -8.34 0.05 -3.40
CA TRP A 57 -7.27 -0.07 -4.38
C TRP A 57 -6.96 1.25 -5.08
N ALA A 58 -5.75 1.33 -5.64
CA ALA A 58 -5.40 2.35 -6.61
C ALA A 58 -5.11 1.72 -7.97
N GLY A 59 -5.57 2.38 -9.03
CA GLY A 59 -5.36 2.01 -10.43
C GLY A 59 -6.63 1.52 -11.13
N ASP A 60 -6.56 1.40 -12.46
CA ASP A 60 -7.70 1.14 -13.32
C ASP A 60 -7.49 -0.15 -14.09
N HIS A 61 -8.40 -1.11 -13.89
CA HIS A 61 -8.43 -2.31 -14.70
C HIS A 61 -9.64 -2.20 -15.64
N THR A 62 -9.38 -1.92 -16.91
CA THR A 62 -10.45 -1.89 -17.91
C THR A 62 -11.04 -3.28 -18.06
N LYS A 63 -12.37 -3.39 -18.09
CA LYS A 63 -13.16 -4.64 -18.16
C LYS A 63 -12.87 -5.58 -19.36
N ASN A 64 -11.86 -5.28 -20.15
CA ASN A 64 -11.61 -5.91 -21.46
C ASN A 64 -10.60 -7.05 -21.40
N GLU A 65 -9.85 -7.22 -20.31
CA GLU A 65 -9.03 -8.42 -20.08
C GLU A 65 -9.29 -8.93 -18.65
N PRO A 66 -9.30 -10.25 -18.39
CA PRO A 66 -9.36 -10.76 -17.03
C PRO A 66 -7.98 -10.64 -16.38
N GLY A 67 -7.84 -9.76 -15.39
CA GLY A 67 -6.65 -9.67 -14.56
C GLY A 67 -6.40 -10.95 -13.75
N THR A 68 -5.13 -11.24 -13.48
CA THR A 68 -4.75 -12.25 -12.50
C THR A 68 -4.96 -11.67 -11.11
N ILE A 69 -5.75 -12.35 -10.30
CA ILE A 69 -5.91 -12.00 -8.89
C ILE A 69 -4.75 -12.61 -8.11
N ILE A 70 -4.11 -11.78 -7.31
CA ILE A 70 -3.07 -12.17 -6.37
C ILE A 70 -3.55 -11.81 -4.97
N ASP A 71 -3.52 -12.76 -4.04
CA ASP A 71 -3.87 -12.50 -2.65
C ASP A 71 -2.84 -13.10 -1.67
N ASP A 72 -2.48 -12.31 -0.66
CA ASP A 72 -1.66 -12.81 0.43
C ASP A 72 -2.52 -13.40 1.55
N PHE A 73 -3.82 -13.15 1.52
CA PHE A 73 -4.78 -13.51 2.56
C PHE A 73 -4.69 -14.98 3.04
N PRO A 74 -4.68 -16.00 2.16
CA PRO A 74 -4.59 -17.40 2.58
C PRO A 74 -3.29 -17.74 3.32
N SER A 75 -2.25 -16.92 3.16
CA SER A 75 -0.93 -17.10 3.77
C SER A 75 -0.71 -16.19 4.98
N VAL A 76 -1.69 -15.37 5.36
CA VAL A 76 -1.57 -14.32 6.40
C VAL A 76 -2.61 -14.55 7.53
N THR A 77 -2.15 -14.58 8.78
CA THR A 77 -2.95 -14.76 10.01
C THR A 77 -3.01 -13.45 10.83
N ASN A 78 -3.71 -13.42 11.96
CA ASN A 78 -3.67 -12.24 12.84
C ASN A 78 -2.36 -12.14 13.64
N SER A 79 -1.68 -13.27 13.85
CA SER A 79 -0.49 -13.35 14.69
C SER A 79 0.77 -12.77 14.03
N HIS A 80 0.88 -12.78 12.70
CA HIS A 80 2.11 -12.30 12.05
C HIS A 80 2.16 -10.78 11.97
N ILE A 81 3.37 -10.24 11.95
CA ILE A 81 3.65 -8.82 11.78
C ILE A 81 4.58 -8.63 10.59
N ILE A 82 4.18 -7.79 9.64
CA ILE A 82 5.07 -7.36 8.55
C ILE A 82 6.13 -6.41 9.12
N LYS A 83 7.40 -6.77 8.93
CA LYS A 83 8.58 -5.97 9.33
C LYS A 83 9.36 -5.43 8.17
N GLY A 84 9.16 -5.96 6.96
CA GLY A 84 9.81 -5.47 5.77
C GLY A 84 8.85 -5.47 4.60
N VAL A 85 8.97 -4.46 3.75
CA VAL A 85 8.32 -4.43 2.44
C VAL A 85 9.36 -4.04 1.42
N SER A 86 9.55 -4.87 0.40
CA SER A 86 10.33 -4.52 -0.78
C SER A 86 9.41 -4.39 -1.97
N VAL A 87 9.69 -3.42 -2.84
CA VAL A 87 9.05 -3.31 -4.16
C VAL A 87 10.10 -3.26 -5.24
N TRP A 88 9.75 -3.78 -6.40
CA TRP A 88 10.55 -3.73 -7.60
C TRP A 88 9.84 -2.87 -8.64
N VAL A 89 10.58 -1.95 -9.24
CA VAL A 89 10.07 -0.95 -10.17
C VAL A 89 10.65 -1.21 -11.55
N ASN A 90 9.82 -1.13 -12.59
CA ASN A 90 10.31 -1.23 -13.96
C ASN A 90 11.40 -0.18 -14.21
N ASN A 91 12.51 -0.62 -14.82
CA ASN A 91 13.72 0.18 -15.06
C ASN A 91 13.69 0.96 -16.39
N LYS A 92 12.62 0.86 -17.18
CA LYS A 92 12.50 1.63 -18.42
C LYS A 92 12.34 3.12 -18.10
N ALA A 93 13.08 3.97 -18.84
CA ALA A 93 12.95 5.41 -18.72
C ALA A 93 11.48 5.85 -18.87
N ALA A 94 11.03 6.78 -18.02
CA ALA A 94 9.65 7.26 -17.92
C ALA A 94 8.57 6.23 -17.51
N ASN A 95 8.95 5.00 -17.16
CA ASN A 95 8.04 3.89 -16.88
C ASN A 95 8.36 3.26 -15.51
N ASN A 96 8.25 4.05 -14.44
CA ASN A 96 8.61 3.65 -13.08
C ASN A 96 7.40 3.07 -12.31
N TYR A 97 6.73 2.05 -12.85
CA TYR A 97 5.63 1.36 -12.17
C TYR A 97 6.10 0.12 -11.41
N ILE A 98 5.36 -0.29 -10.38
CA ILE A 98 5.67 -1.46 -9.56
C ILE A 98 5.35 -2.74 -10.36
N VAL A 99 6.30 -3.68 -10.36
CA VAL A 99 6.21 -4.97 -11.05
C VAL A 99 6.25 -6.17 -10.08
N ALA A 100 6.83 -6.01 -8.90
CA ALA A 100 6.79 -7.03 -7.87
C ALA A 100 6.84 -6.41 -6.47
N TYR A 101 6.41 -7.17 -5.47
CA TYR A 101 6.60 -6.84 -4.07
C TYR A 101 6.99 -8.07 -3.25
N GLN A 102 7.58 -7.83 -2.10
CA GLN A 102 7.88 -8.83 -1.08
C GLN A 102 7.48 -8.32 0.29
N LEU A 103 6.92 -9.21 1.09
CA LEU A 103 6.58 -9.00 2.47
C LEU A 103 7.48 -9.85 3.35
N ASP A 104 8.18 -9.22 4.28
CA ASP A 104 8.99 -9.89 5.29
C ASP A 104 8.26 -9.87 6.64
N PHE A 105 8.25 -11.01 7.31
CA PHE A 105 7.49 -11.23 8.54
C PHE A 105 8.40 -11.54 9.71
N THR A 106 7.88 -11.34 10.93
CA THR A 106 8.58 -11.69 12.17
C THR A 106 8.77 -13.19 12.38
N ASP A 107 7.82 -13.99 11.90
CA ASP A 107 7.53 -15.32 12.43
C ASP A 107 7.26 -16.37 11.34
N LYS A 108 7.36 -15.97 10.07
CA LYS A 108 7.14 -16.85 8.92
C LYS A 108 8.00 -16.46 7.72
N PRO A 109 8.16 -17.35 6.72
CA PRO A 109 8.90 -17.04 5.51
C PRO A 109 8.34 -15.83 4.78
N SER A 110 9.23 -15.08 4.11
CA SER A 110 8.83 -13.96 3.26
C SER A 110 7.94 -14.41 2.12
N ILE A 111 6.98 -13.56 1.75
CA ILE A 111 6.09 -13.77 0.62
C ILE A 111 6.52 -12.86 -0.51
N PHE A 112 6.84 -13.44 -1.67
CA PHE A 112 7.14 -12.70 -2.89
C PHE A 112 5.97 -12.83 -3.88
N ARG A 113 5.63 -11.72 -4.55
CA ARG A 113 4.58 -11.62 -5.58
C ARG A 113 5.06 -10.78 -6.74
N SER A 114 5.02 -11.33 -7.95
CA SER A 114 5.20 -10.61 -9.21
C SER A 114 3.85 -10.37 -9.89
N HIS A 115 3.78 -9.34 -10.73
CA HIS A 115 2.57 -8.98 -11.47
C HIS A 115 2.07 -10.09 -12.41
N ASP A 116 2.93 -11.01 -12.85
CA ASP A 116 2.55 -12.15 -13.70
C ASP A 116 1.99 -13.34 -12.91
N GLY A 117 1.81 -13.18 -11.59
CA GLY A 117 1.23 -14.18 -10.70
C GLY A 117 2.10 -15.41 -10.48
N LYS A 118 3.33 -15.44 -11.02
CA LYS A 118 4.21 -16.61 -10.93
C LYS A 118 5.07 -16.53 -9.67
N PRO A 119 5.20 -17.64 -8.92
CA PRO A 119 6.28 -17.73 -7.94
C PRO A 119 7.62 -17.66 -8.68
N GLY A 120 8.61 -16.98 -8.13
CA GLY A 120 9.89 -16.85 -8.81
C GLY A 120 10.87 -15.90 -8.14
N ASN A 121 11.95 -15.64 -8.86
CA ASN A 121 12.98 -14.70 -8.45
C ASN A 121 12.55 -13.26 -8.71
N PRO A 122 13.04 -12.30 -7.92
CA PRO A 122 12.81 -10.89 -8.18
C PRO A 122 13.25 -10.49 -9.60
N PRO A 123 12.46 -9.65 -10.29
CA PRO A 123 12.84 -9.16 -11.60
C PRO A 123 14.16 -8.37 -11.51
N ASN A 124 14.99 -8.43 -12.56
CA ASN A 124 16.18 -7.59 -12.69
C ASN A 124 15.76 -6.12 -12.88
N SER A 125 15.50 -5.45 -11.77
CA SER A 125 14.76 -4.19 -11.68
C SER A 125 15.18 -3.44 -10.41
N THR A 126 14.84 -2.16 -10.31
CA THR A 126 15.23 -1.33 -9.17
C THR A 126 14.43 -1.76 -7.95
N GLN A 127 15.13 -2.31 -6.95
CA GLN A 127 14.54 -2.68 -5.66
C GLN A 127 14.57 -1.49 -4.70
N ARG A 128 13.46 -1.28 -4.00
CA ARG A 128 13.37 -0.36 -2.87
C ARG A 128 12.78 -1.08 -1.68
N THR A 129 13.39 -0.91 -0.52
CA THR A 129 13.03 -1.64 0.69
C THR A 129 12.73 -0.69 1.84
N PHE A 130 11.67 -1.01 2.57
CA PHE A 130 11.35 -0.45 3.86
C PHE A 130 11.50 -1.55 4.92
N ALA A 131 12.17 -1.24 6.02
CA ALA A 131 12.28 -2.13 7.17
C ALA A 131 11.86 -1.40 8.43
N VAL A 132 10.96 -1.99 9.22
CA VAL A 132 10.50 -1.47 10.51
C VAL A 132 11.65 -1.63 11.52
N THR A 133 12.26 -0.52 11.93
CA THR A 133 13.47 -0.55 12.78
C THR A 133 13.13 -0.59 14.26
N ASN A 134 11.95 -0.09 14.65
CA ASN A 134 11.56 -0.01 16.04
C ASN A 134 10.98 -1.34 16.55
N VAL A 135 11.48 -1.82 17.68
CA VAL A 135 10.91 -2.99 18.37
C VAL A 135 9.45 -2.70 18.78
N GLY A 136 8.57 -3.68 18.56
CA GLY A 136 7.13 -3.56 18.82
C GLY A 136 6.39 -2.56 17.91
N ASP A 137 7.05 -2.00 16.91
CA ASP A 137 6.40 -1.14 15.91
C ASP A 137 5.79 -1.96 14.78
N ARG A 138 4.80 -1.36 14.12
CA ARG A 138 3.95 -2.01 13.12
C ARG A 138 3.51 -1.01 12.06
N ILE A 139 3.32 -1.47 10.84
CA ILE A 139 2.82 -0.64 9.75
C ILE A 139 1.31 -0.44 9.96
N THR A 140 0.87 0.81 10.07
CA THR A 140 -0.54 1.16 10.35
C THR A 140 -1.17 2.01 9.27
N SER A 141 -0.40 2.52 8.31
CA SER A 141 -0.92 3.33 7.22
C SER A 141 -0.18 3.00 5.94
N VAL A 142 -0.93 2.92 4.85
CA VAL A 142 -0.43 2.68 3.51
C VAL A 142 -1.10 3.65 2.55
N GLN A 143 -0.28 4.37 1.80
CA GLN A 143 -0.73 5.18 0.68
C GLN A 143 -0.33 4.47 -0.60
N ILE A 144 -1.23 4.40 -1.58
CA ILE A 144 -0.96 3.73 -2.85
C ILE A 144 -1.22 4.75 -3.96
N THR A 145 -0.23 5.00 -4.81
CA THR A 145 -0.39 5.91 -5.95
C THR A 145 -0.34 5.11 -7.24
N ALA A 146 -1.36 5.25 -8.07
CA ALA A 146 -1.38 4.76 -9.45
C ALA A 146 -1.34 5.94 -10.42
N GLY A 147 -0.82 5.73 -11.62
CA GLY A 147 -0.79 6.77 -12.64
C GLY A 147 -0.63 6.22 -14.05
N LYS A 148 -0.74 7.13 -15.01
CA LYS A 148 -0.67 6.84 -16.43
C LYS A 148 0.79 6.74 -16.85
N PHE A 149 1.10 5.68 -17.59
CA PHE A 149 2.42 5.45 -18.17
C PHE A 149 2.31 5.19 -19.68
N PRO A 150 3.32 5.55 -20.49
CA PRO A 150 3.29 5.31 -21.94
C PRO A 150 3.09 3.85 -22.33
N ASP A 151 3.58 2.91 -21.52
CA ASP A 151 3.46 1.47 -21.79
C ASP A 151 2.00 0.96 -21.65
N PHE A 152 1.09 1.73 -21.03
CA PHE A 152 -0.24 1.24 -20.69
C PHE A 152 -1.39 2.15 -21.14
N PRO A 153 -2.49 1.56 -21.62
CA PRO A 153 -3.74 2.28 -21.88
C PRO A 153 -4.50 2.65 -20.59
N VAL A 154 -4.09 2.15 -19.43
CA VAL A 154 -4.72 2.37 -18.11
C VAL A 154 -3.74 2.95 -17.07
N LYS A 155 -4.24 3.26 -15.88
CA LYS A 155 -3.40 3.63 -14.73
C LYS A 155 -2.91 2.38 -14.02
N VAL A 156 -1.61 2.31 -13.74
CA VAL A 156 -1.00 1.19 -13.00
C VAL A 156 -0.30 1.71 -11.74
N VAL A 157 -0.10 0.81 -10.77
CA VAL A 157 0.46 1.15 -9.46
C VAL A 157 1.92 1.58 -9.59
N SER A 158 2.25 2.76 -9.08
CA SER A 158 3.55 3.42 -9.23
C SER A 158 4.37 3.44 -7.95
N SER A 159 3.71 3.61 -6.80
CA SER A 159 4.37 3.75 -5.52
C SER A 159 3.45 3.41 -4.37
N ILE A 160 4.07 2.99 -3.27
CA ILE A 160 3.43 2.84 -1.97
C ILE A 160 4.21 3.63 -0.92
N THR A 161 3.52 4.35 -0.05
CA THR A 161 4.12 4.97 1.13
C THR A 161 3.65 4.20 2.35
N LEU A 162 4.58 3.67 3.13
CA LEU A 162 4.30 2.92 4.34
C LEU A 162 4.59 3.82 5.54
N THR A 163 3.68 3.84 6.52
CA THR A 163 3.91 4.55 7.79
C THR A 163 3.59 3.66 8.97
N THR A 164 4.47 3.68 9.97
CA THR A 164 4.32 2.89 11.20
C THR A 164 3.59 3.63 12.30
N ALA A 165 3.13 2.90 13.31
CA ALA A 165 2.48 3.46 14.50
C ALA A 165 3.38 4.46 15.24
N LYS A 166 4.71 4.29 15.17
CA LYS A 166 5.69 5.22 15.77
C LYS A 166 6.19 6.31 14.80
N GLY A 167 5.57 6.44 13.62
CA GLY A 167 5.83 7.53 12.67
C GLY A 167 7.02 7.30 11.74
N GLN A 168 7.61 6.09 11.72
CA GLN A 168 8.60 5.76 10.68
C GLN A 168 7.87 5.69 9.34
N SER A 169 8.39 6.35 8.30
CA SER A 169 7.75 6.39 6.99
C SER A 169 8.75 6.27 5.85
N ALA A 170 8.34 5.61 4.76
CA ALA A 170 9.11 5.59 3.51
C ALA A 170 8.19 5.41 2.30
N LYS A 171 8.51 6.11 1.21
CA LYS A 171 7.93 5.88 -0.12
C LYS A 171 8.79 4.88 -0.87
N LEU A 172 8.14 3.83 -1.37
CA LEU A 172 8.69 2.80 -2.23
C LEU A 172 8.05 2.94 -3.61
N GLY A 173 8.81 2.72 -4.68
CA GLY A 173 8.34 2.90 -6.05
C GLY A 173 8.93 4.14 -6.73
N MET A 174 8.12 4.79 -7.57
CA MET A 174 8.45 6.06 -8.23
C MET A 174 8.68 7.19 -7.22
N ASP A 175 9.78 7.94 -7.37
CA ASP A 175 10.06 9.10 -6.50
C ASP A 175 9.06 10.25 -6.73
N GLY A 176 8.80 10.57 -8.01
CA GLY A 176 7.85 11.62 -8.41
C GLY A 176 6.38 11.20 -8.35
N GLN A 177 5.51 12.10 -8.81
CA GLN A 177 4.10 11.81 -9.08
C GLN A 177 3.98 11.42 -10.57
N PRO A 178 3.37 10.27 -10.90
CA PRO A 178 3.11 9.93 -12.30
C PRO A 178 2.05 10.85 -12.91
N ASP A 179 2.01 10.94 -14.24
CA ASP A 179 0.98 11.70 -14.95
C ASP A 179 -0.42 11.11 -14.66
N GLN A 180 -1.42 12.00 -14.59
CA GLN A 180 -2.82 11.62 -14.33
C GLN A 180 -2.97 10.65 -13.14
N SER A 181 -2.27 10.93 -12.05
CA SER A 181 -2.22 10.05 -10.89
C SER A 181 -3.47 10.09 -10.01
N ASP A 182 -3.80 8.96 -9.40
CA ASP A 182 -4.68 8.88 -8.23
C ASP A 182 -3.88 8.35 -7.04
N THR A 183 -4.07 8.94 -5.87
CA THR A 183 -3.47 8.46 -4.62
C THR A 183 -4.57 8.08 -3.66
N LEU A 184 -4.53 6.82 -3.24
CA LEU A 184 -5.35 6.28 -2.18
C LEU A 184 -4.61 6.34 -0.84
N TRP A 185 -5.34 6.64 0.22
CA TRP A 185 -4.87 6.64 1.59
C TRP A 185 -5.65 5.60 2.40
N THR A 186 -4.93 4.77 3.15
CA THR A 186 -5.53 3.74 4.00
C THR A 186 -4.87 3.77 5.37
N ASP A 187 -5.67 3.61 6.42
CA ASP A 187 -5.20 3.55 7.80
C ASP A 187 -5.83 2.34 8.50
N ALA A 188 -5.08 1.76 9.43
CA ALA A 188 -5.57 0.75 10.35
C ALA A 188 -6.76 1.33 11.16
N PRO A 189 -7.86 0.57 11.33
CA PRO A 189 -9.11 1.10 11.87
C PRO A 189 -9.03 1.43 13.36
N VAL A 190 -8.15 0.73 14.10
CA VAL A 190 -7.92 0.92 15.54
C VAL A 190 -6.47 0.56 15.91
N ALA A 191 -6.04 0.92 17.11
CA ALA A 191 -4.64 0.86 17.53
C ALA A 191 -4.00 -0.53 17.44
N ASN A 192 -4.74 -1.63 17.64
CA ASN A 192 -4.21 -2.99 17.63
C ASN A 192 -4.33 -3.69 16.26
N TYR A 193 -4.44 -2.91 15.18
CA TYR A 193 -4.36 -3.44 13.82
C TYR A 193 -3.02 -3.07 13.18
N SER A 194 -2.51 -3.97 12.35
CA SER A 194 -1.38 -3.72 11.46
C SER A 194 -1.69 -4.17 10.04
N LEU A 195 -0.89 -3.69 9.08
CA LEU A 195 -0.83 -4.28 7.75
C LEU A 195 -0.48 -5.77 7.89
N LYS A 196 -1.24 -6.63 7.21
CA LYS A 196 -1.06 -8.09 7.18
C LYS A 196 -0.69 -8.60 5.80
N GLY A 197 -1.03 -7.87 4.74
CA GLY A 197 -0.61 -8.20 3.38
C GLY A 197 -1.27 -7.29 2.34
N PHE A 198 -1.05 -7.64 1.08
CA PHE A 198 -1.69 -6.98 -0.05
C PHE A 198 -2.60 -7.97 -0.80
N TRP A 199 -3.50 -7.42 -1.59
CA TRP A 199 -4.08 -8.11 -2.73
C TRP A 199 -3.87 -7.25 -3.97
N ALA A 200 -3.84 -7.88 -5.14
CA ALA A 200 -3.68 -7.20 -6.40
C ALA A 200 -4.55 -7.82 -7.50
N GLU A 201 -4.86 -7.00 -8.49
CA GLU A 201 -5.30 -7.44 -9.81
C GLU A 201 -4.21 -6.99 -10.79
N SER A 202 -3.72 -7.92 -11.60
CA SER A 202 -2.54 -7.68 -12.42
C SER A 202 -2.61 -8.28 -13.80
N GLY A 203 -1.96 -7.61 -14.75
CA GLY A 203 -1.65 -8.13 -16.08
C GLY A 203 -0.15 -7.97 -16.35
N SER A 204 0.19 -7.04 -17.25
CA SER A 204 1.58 -6.68 -17.54
C SER A 204 2.25 -5.81 -16.46
N ALA A 205 1.46 -5.32 -15.50
CA ALA A 205 1.87 -4.65 -14.27
C ALA A 205 0.79 -4.88 -13.20
N PHE A 206 0.98 -4.34 -11.99
CA PHE A 206 -0.12 -4.25 -11.03
C PHE A 206 -1.08 -3.15 -11.47
N ASP A 207 -2.24 -3.55 -11.96
CA ASP A 207 -3.32 -2.64 -12.35
C ASP A 207 -4.00 -2.10 -11.09
N ARG A 208 -4.21 -2.96 -10.10
CA ARG A 208 -4.78 -2.61 -8.80
C ARG A 208 -3.97 -3.22 -7.68
N LEU A 209 -3.82 -2.48 -6.58
CA LEU A 209 -3.25 -2.97 -5.33
C LEU A 209 -4.08 -2.45 -4.17
N GLY A 210 -4.51 -3.33 -3.29
CA GLY A 210 -5.17 -2.99 -2.04
C GLY A 210 -4.52 -3.70 -0.85
N VAL A 211 -4.98 -3.37 0.36
CA VAL A 211 -4.33 -3.79 1.61
C VAL A 211 -5.26 -4.59 2.51
N PHE A 212 -4.67 -5.51 3.27
CA PHE A 212 -5.28 -6.16 4.41
C PHE A 212 -4.71 -5.62 5.70
N TYR A 213 -5.57 -5.10 6.56
CA TYR A 213 -5.26 -4.90 7.96
C TYR A 213 -5.87 -6.05 8.77
N GLY A 214 -5.22 -6.42 9.86
CA GLY A 214 -5.75 -7.41 10.80
C GLY A 214 -5.31 -7.13 12.21
N LEU A 215 -6.01 -7.70 13.17
CA LEU A 215 -5.67 -7.62 14.58
C LEU A 215 -4.25 -8.17 14.81
N ASP A 216 -3.52 -7.54 15.74
CA ASP A 216 -2.30 -8.08 16.31
C ASP A 216 -2.69 -8.97 17.49
N GLU A 217 -2.56 -10.29 17.32
CA GLU A 217 -2.84 -11.32 18.33
C GLU A 217 -1.54 -11.88 18.94
#